data_AF-A0A9X7T068-F1
#
_entry.id   AF-A0A9X7T068-F1
#
_cell.length_a   1.000
_cell.length_b   1.000
_cell.length_c   1.000
_cell.angle_alpha   90.00
_cell.angle_beta   90.00
_cell.angle_gamma   90.00
#
_symmetry.space_group_name_H-M   'P 1'
#
loop_
_entity.id
_entity.type
_entity.pdbx_description
1 polymer ?
#
loop_
_entity_poly.entity_id
_entity_poly.type
_entity_poly.pdbx_seq_one_letter_code
_entity_poly.pdbx_strand_id
1 'polypeptide(L)'
;MLLEGRIAIMVDGTPFVLIVPVTFSMLFQVPDDYYERWMIGSAIRLVRIFGASIALILPSLYIALISYHPGMIPTQLALTISSARAEVPFPSLMEAFFMEVTLEMLWEAGLRLPKIMGQTIGIVGGLVIGQAAVEAGIVSPVQGARS
;
A
#
# COMPACT_ATOMS: atom_id res chain seq x y z
N MET A 1 21.33 -16.21 3.22
CA MET A 1 20.45 -17.10 2.43
C MET A 1 21.10 -18.46 2.11
N LEU A 2 22.24 -18.56 1.40
CA LEU A 2 22.90 -19.87 1.16
C LEU A 2 23.45 -20.53 2.44
N LEU A 3 23.98 -19.71 3.36
CA LEU A 3 24.46 -20.16 4.69
C LEU A 3 23.34 -20.66 5.61
N GLU A 4 22.07 -20.42 5.27
CA GLU A 4 20.90 -20.89 6.02
C GLU A 4 20.39 -22.27 5.52
N GLY A 5 21.16 -22.97 4.68
CA GLY A 5 20.82 -24.30 4.17
C GLY A 5 19.84 -24.31 3.00
N ARG A 6 19.70 -23.18 2.28
CA ARG A 6 18.78 -23.04 1.14
C ARG A 6 19.47 -23.45 -0.17
N ILE A 7 18.69 -24.00 -1.09
CA ILE A 7 19.15 -24.44 -2.42
C ILE A 7 18.92 -23.28 -3.40
N ALA A 8 19.97 -22.92 -4.15
CA ALA A 8 19.88 -21.97 -5.26
C ALA A 8 19.86 -22.72 -6.60
N ILE A 9 18.83 -22.48 -7.41
CA ILE A 9 18.70 -23.03 -8.77
C ILE A 9 19.07 -21.90 -9.74
N MET A 10 20.14 -22.13 -10.49
CA MET A 10 20.60 -21.24 -11.56
C MET A 10 20.33 -21.89 -12.90
N VAL A 11 19.68 -21.16 -13.80
CA VAL A 11 19.36 -21.61 -15.16
C VAL A 11 20.22 -20.81 -16.14
N ASP A 12 20.96 -21.52 -16.98
CA ASP A 12 21.79 -20.90 -18.00
C ASP A 12 20.94 -20.09 -18.99
N GLY A 13 21.38 -18.87 -19.31
CA GLY A 13 20.64 -17.92 -20.15
C GLY A 13 19.71 -16.94 -19.43
N THR A 14 19.58 -16.98 -18.10
CA THR A 14 18.84 -15.96 -17.34
C THR A 14 19.68 -15.37 -16.19
N PRO A 15 19.62 -14.05 -15.92
CA PRO A 15 20.34 -13.45 -14.80
C PRO A 15 19.65 -13.68 -13.43
N PHE A 16 18.60 -14.52 -13.37
CA PHE A 16 17.80 -14.72 -12.17
C PHE A 16 18.17 -16.03 -11.47
N VAL A 17 18.30 -15.98 -10.14
CA VAL A 17 18.58 -17.14 -9.29
C VAL A 17 17.35 -17.46 -8.45
N LEU A 18 16.83 -18.68 -8.55
CA LEU A 18 15.69 -19.14 -7.76
C LEU A 18 16.19 -19.74 -6.44
N ILE A 19 15.51 -19.46 -5.32
CA ILE A 19 15.87 -19.96 -3.99
C ILE A 19 14.75 -20.86 -3.48
N VAL A 20 15.09 -22.04 -2.95
CA VAL A 20 14.13 -23.04 -2.46
C VAL A 20 14.66 -23.72 -1.20
N PRO A 21 13.83 -24.02 -0.17
CA PRO A 21 12.42 -23.66 -0.03
C PRO A 21 12.22 -22.19 0.36
N VAL A 22 11.15 -21.58 -0.18
CA VAL A 22 10.70 -20.25 0.23
C VAL A 22 9.66 -20.39 1.33
N THR A 23 9.88 -19.75 2.48
CA THR A 23 8.87 -19.61 3.53
C THR A 23 8.15 -18.27 3.41
N PHE A 24 6.92 -18.18 3.92
CA PHE A 24 6.14 -16.94 3.91
C PHE A 24 6.91 -15.75 4.50
N SER A 25 7.66 -15.98 5.57
CA SER A 25 8.51 -14.96 6.21
C SER A 25 9.59 -14.39 5.29
N MET A 26 10.04 -15.12 4.28
CA MET A 26 11.04 -14.65 3.32
C MET A 26 10.46 -13.66 2.31
N LEU A 27 9.15 -13.69 2.04
CA LEU A 27 8.51 -12.72 1.14
C LEU A 27 8.54 -11.30 1.73
N PHE A 28 8.67 -11.17 3.05
CA PHE A 28 8.74 -9.87 3.74
C PHE A 28 10.18 -9.43 4.03
N GLN A 29 11.19 -10.21 3.61
CA GLN A 29 12.60 -9.94 3.84
C GLN A 29 13.29 -9.55 2.53
N VAL A 30 13.94 -8.40 2.55
CA VAL A 30 14.78 -7.93 1.42
C VAL A 30 16.23 -8.28 1.74
N PRO A 31 17.06 -8.64 0.74
CA PRO A 31 18.49 -8.92 0.96
C PRO A 31 19.22 -7.80 1.73
N ASP A 32 18.82 -6.55 1.50
CA ASP A 32 19.36 -5.36 2.16
C ASP A 32 19.09 -5.34 3.68
N ASP A 33 18.03 -6.00 4.15
CA ASP A 33 17.68 -6.04 5.59
C ASP A 33 18.74 -6.78 6.43
N TYR A 34 19.58 -7.61 5.81
CA TYR A 34 20.67 -8.33 6.48
C TYR A 34 21.89 -7.44 6.76
N TYR A 35 22.01 -6.29 6.09
CA TYR A 35 23.07 -5.32 6.32
C TYR A 35 22.74 -4.33 7.44
N GLU A 36 21.46 -4.30 7.86
CA GLU A 36 20.97 -3.43 8.92
C GLU A 36 21.14 -4.03 10.32
N ARG A 37 21.12 -3.16 11.34
CA ARG A 37 21.09 -3.62 12.73
C ARG A 37 19.82 -4.43 12.97
N TRP A 38 19.93 -5.53 13.72
CA TRP A 38 18.82 -6.46 13.99
C TRP A 38 17.54 -5.77 14.50
N MET A 39 17.68 -4.70 15.31
CA MET A 39 16.55 -3.90 15.80
C MET A 39 15.82 -3.16 14.66
N ILE A 40 16.58 -2.51 13.77
CA ILE A 40 16.06 -1.71 12.66
C ILE A 40 15.42 -2.64 11.62
N GLY A 41 16.11 -3.71 11.22
CA GLY A 41 15.58 -4.70 10.28
C GLY A 41 14.28 -5.36 10.77
N SER A 42 14.16 -5.63 12.08
CA SER A 42 12.93 -6.17 12.66
C SER A 42 11.78 -5.15 12.66
N ALA A 43 12.06 -3.88 12.96
CA ALA A 43 11.06 -2.82 12.91
C ALA A 43 10.52 -2.61 11.48
N ILE A 44 11.41 -2.56 10.48
CA ILE A 44 11.03 -2.46 9.06
C ILE A 44 10.15 -3.66 8.65
N ARG A 45 10.50 -4.87 9.09
CA ARG A 45 9.71 -6.08 8.81
C ARG A 45 8.31 -6.00 9.40
N LEU A 46 8.16 -5.50 10.63
CA LEU A 46 6.84 -5.31 11.24
C LEU A 46 5.99 -4.30 10.46
N VAL A 47 6.59 -3.19 10.02
CA VAL A 47 5.91 -2.21 9.17
C VAL A 47 5.45 -2.83 7.86
N ARG A 48 6.27 -3.66 7.20
CA ARG A 48 5.87 -4.36 5.97
C ARG A 48 4.71 -5.34 6.18
N ILE A 49 4.73 -6.11 7.26
CA ILE A 49 3.66 -7.07 7.59
C ILE A 49 2.35 -6.32 7.89
N PHE A 50 2.43 -5.23 8.65
CA PHE A 50 1.27 -4.40 8.97
C PHE A 50 0.73 -3.70 7.72
N GLY A 51 1.61 -3.14 6.89
CA GLY A 51 1.25 -2.52 5.61
C GLY A 51 0.57 -3.50 4.65
N ALA A 52 1.09 -4.72 4.52
CA ALA A 52 0.47 -5.75 3.69
C ALA A 52 -0.91 -6.17 4.22
N SER A 53 -1.06 -6.29 5.55
CA SER A 53 -2.35 -6.57 6.18
C SER A 53 -3.37 -5.47 5.91
N ILE A 54 -2.97 -4.19 6.02
CA ILE A 54 -3.83 -3.05 5.70
C ILE A 54 -4.20 -3.04 4.23
N ALA A 55 -3.24 -3.20 3.33
CA ALA A 55 -3.48 -3.17 1.88
C ALA A 55 -4.52 -4.22 1.47
N LEU A 56 -4.50 -5.40 2.10
CA LEU A 56 -5.48 -6.46 1.82
C LEU A 56 -6.84 -6.19 2.47
N ILE A 57 -6.88 -5.80 3.74
CA ILE A 57 -8.12 -5.75 4.53
C ILE A 57 -8.89 -4.44 4.29
N LEU A 58 -8.20 -3.30 4.20
CA LEU A 58 -8.80 -1.98 4.16
C LEU A 58 -9.78 -1.77 2.98
N PRO A 59 -9.46 -2.11 1.71
CA PRO A 59 -10.42 -1.95 0.61
C PRO A 59 -11.67 -2.83 0.79
N SER A 60 -11.47 -4.08 1.23
CA SER A 60 -12.59 -5.00 1.50
C SER A 60 -13.50 -4.50 2.63
N LEU A 61 -12.91 -3.96 3.70
CA LEU A 61 -13.63 -3.39 4.82
C LEU A 61 -14.40 -2.12 4.41
N TYR A 62 -13.79 -1.25 3.62
CA TYR A 62 -14.43 -0.04 3.08
C TYR A 62 -15.71 -0.38 2.31
N ILE A 63 -15.63 -1.33 1.38
CA ILE A 63 -16.79 -1.77 0.58
C ILE A 63 -17.86 -2.39 1.48
N ALA A 64 -17.46 -3.24 2.43
CA ALA A 64 -18.39 -3.90 3.35
C ALA A 64 -19.16 -2.90 4.24
N LEU A 65 -18.46 -1.90 4.77
CA LEU A 65 -19.07 -0.88 5.64
C LEU A 65 -20.07 -0.01 4.88
N ILE A 66 -19.71 0.46 3.69
CA ILE A 66 -20.58 1.37 2.93
C ILE A 66 -21.78 0.61 2.33
N SER A 67 -21.58 -0.63 1.91
CA SER A 67 -22.63 -1.40 1.22
C SER A 67 -23.61 -2.07 2.18
N TYR A 68 -23.15 -2.54 3.35
CA TYR A 68 -23.97 -3.36 4.25
C TYR A 68 -24.24 -2.72 5.61
N HIS A 69 -23.31 -1.91 6.14
CA HIS A 69 -23.42 -1.36 7.49
C HIS A 69 -23.07 0.15 7.56
N PRO A 70 -23.75 1.01 6.79
CA PRO A 70 -23.42 2.44 6.75
C PRO A 70 -23.61 3.13 8.11
N GLY A 71 -24.46 2.59 8.98
CA GLY A 71 -24.71 3.11 10.33
C GLY A 71 -23.56 2.91 11.33
N MET A 72 -22.54 2.10 11.00
CA MET A 72 -21.34 1.97 11.84
C MET A 72 -20.31 3.08 11.59
N ILE A 73 -20.49 3.86 10.51
CA ILE A 73 -19.61 4.98 10.17
C ILE A 73 -20.09 6.22 10.95
N PRO A 74 -19.20 6.97 11.62
CA PRO A 74 -19.56 8.23 12.26
C PRO A 74 -20.29 9.16 11.29
N THR A 75 -21.36 9.80 11.76
CA THR A 75 -22.31 10.53 10.91
C THR A 75 -21.63 11.61 10.05
N GLN A 76 -20.61 12.29 10.58
CA GLN A 76 -19.84 13.31 9.84
C GLN A 76 -19.07 12.71 8.65
N LEU A 77 -18.45 11.54 8.84
CA LEU A 77 -17.74 10.84 7.77
C LEU A 77 -18.72 10.23 6.76
N ALA A 78 -19.84 9.68 7.23
CA ALA A 78 -20.87 9.13 6.36
C ALA A 78 -21.47 10.19 5.43
N LEU A 79 -21.71 11.41 5.94
CA LEU A 79 -22.18 12.53 5.13
C LEU A 79 -21.16 12.95 4.07
N THR A 80 -19.88 13.05 4.44
CA THR A 80 -18.79 13.40 3.53
C THR A 80 -18.61 12.35 2.42
N ILE A 81 -18.69 11.06 2.77
CA ILE A 81 -18.64 9.96 1.80
C ILE A 81 -19.87 10.00 0.89
N SER A 82 -21.06 10.24 1.43
CA SER A 82 -22.30 10.33 0.66
C SER A 82 -22.30 11.50 -0.32
N SER A 83 -21.82 12.68 0.09
CA SER A 83 -21.71 13.84 -0.80
C SER A 83 -20.68 13.62 -1.91
N ALA A 84 -19.53 13.00 -1.59
CA ALA A 84 -18.51 12.68 -2.59
C ALA A 84 -19.00 11.61 -3.60
N ARG A 85 -19.84 10.68 -3.15
CA ARG A 85 -20.41 9.62 -4.00
C ARG A 85 -21.63 10.06 -4.80
N ALA A 86 -22.29 11.16 -4.44
CA ALA A 86 -23.47 11.64 -5.18
C ALA A 86 -23.16 11.96 -6.65
N GLU A 87 -21.91 12.31 -6.95
CA GLU A 87 -21.43 12.62 -8.30
C GLU A 87 -20.89 11.40 -9.06
N VAL A 88 -20.71 10.26 -8.38
CA VAL A 88 -20.10 9.05 -8.94
C VAL A 88 -21.20 8.06 -9.34
N PRO A 89 -21.35 7.72 -10.64
CA PRO A 89 -22.45 6.87 -11.12
C PRO A 89 -22.21 5.36 -10.88
N PHE A 90 -21.04 4.97 -10.38
CA PHE A 90 -20.65 3.57 -10.24
C PHE A 90 -20.86 3.03 -8.82
N PRO A 91 -21.20 1.74 -8.66
CA PRO A 91 -21.20 1.08 -7.37
C PRO A 91 -19.80 1.07 -6.73
N SER A 92 -19.74 1.10 -5.39
CA SER A 92 -18.48 1.15 -4.62
C SER A 92 -17.49 0.03 -4.99
N LEU A 93 -17.99 -1.15 -5.37
CA LEU A 93 -17.15 -2.27 -5.81
C LEU A 93 -16.44 -1.98 -7.13
N MET A 94 -17.14 -1.44 -8.12
CA MET A 94 -16.53 -1.14 -9.43
C MET A 94 -15.55 0.02 -9.31
N GLU A 95 -15.88 1.04 -8.54
CA GLU A 95 -14.98 2.15 -8.26
C GLU A 95 -13.68 1.68 -7.60
N ALA A 96 -13.77 0.87 -6.54
CA ALA A 96 -12.60 0.31 -5.87
C ALA A 96 -11.76 -0.56 -6.82
N PHE A 97 -12.40 -1.37 -7.66
CA PHE A 97 -11.70 -2.18 -8.66
C PHE A 97 -10.93 -1.32 -9.66
N PHE A 98 -11.53 -0.26 -10.21
CA PHE A 98 -10.83 0.66 -11.10
C PHE A 98 -9.69 1.39 -10.41
N MET A 99 -9.87 1.77 -9.13
CA MET A 99 -8.83 2.39 -8.33
C MET A 99 -7.64 1.43 -8.12
N GLU A 100 -7.92 0.17 -7.79
CA GLU A 100 -6.90 -0.85 -7.55
C GLU A 100 -6.11 -1.18 -8.82
N VAL A 101 -6.79 -1.33 -9.96
CA VAL A 101 -6.15 -1.48 -11.27
C VAL A 101 -5.29 -0.26 -11.61
N THR A 102 -5.77 0.95 -11.33
CA THR A 102 -5.00 2.18 -11.58
C THR A 102 -3.74 2.21 -10.72
N LEU A 103 -3.82 1.82 -9.45
CA LEU A 103 -2.67 1.73 -8.56
C LEU A 103 -1.66 0.68 -9.04
N GLU A 104 -2.11 -0.52 -9.42
CA GLU A 104 -1.22 -1.54 -9.99
C GLU A 104 -0.52 -1.08 -11.27
N MET A 105 -1.24 -0.39 -12.15
CA MET A 105 -0.67 0.20 -13.37
C MET A 105 0.39 1.26 -13.05
N LEU A 106 0.16 2.10 -12.04
CA LEU A 106 1.15 3.09 -11.58
C LEU A 106 2.41 2.39 -11.03
N TRP A 107 2.24 1.30 -10.28
CA TRP A 107 3.34 0.52 -9.74
C TRP A 107 4.13 -0.22 -10.82
N GLU A 108 3.45 -0.88 -11.76
CA GLU A 108 4.06 -1.59 -12.89
C GLU A 108 4.84 -0.61 -13.80
N ALA A 109 4.27 0.57 -14.04
CA ALA A 109 4.97 1.65 -14.73
C ALA A 109 6.21 2.11 -13.94
N GLY A 110 6.09 2.24 -12.61
CA GLY A 110 7.18 2.60 -11.71
C GLY A 110 8.34 1.61 -11.71
N LEU A 111 8.05 0.30 -11.75
CA LEU A 111 9.06 -0.77 -11.78
C LEU A 111 9.84 -0.80 -13.10
N ARG A 112 9.22 -0.36 -14.20
CA ARG A 112 9.83 -0.31 -15.54
C ARG A 112 10.63 0.96 -15.78
N LEU A 113 10.53 1.97 -14.91
CA LEU A 113 11.26 3.22 -15.00
C LEU A 113 12.60 3.16 -14.22
N PRO A 114 13.59 4.02 -14.56
CA PRO A 114 14.87 4.09 -13.84
C PRO A 114 14.66 4.33 -12.32
N LYS A 115 15.51 3.73 -11.47
CA LYS A 115 15.39 3.71 -9.99
C LYS A 115 15.03 5.06 -9.32
N ILE A 116 15.44 6.19 -9.90
CA ILE A 116 15.14 7.55 -9.40
C ILE A 116 13.62 7.83 -9.42
N MET A 117 12.90 7.32 -10.43
CA MET A 117 11.45 7.56 -10.58
C MET A 117 10.62 6.75 -9.58
N GLY A 118 11.07 5.56 -9.17
CA GLY A 118 10.41 4.77 -8.14
C GLY A 118 10.33 5.50 -6.79
N GLN A 119 11.38 6.24 -6.45
CA GLN A 119 11.38 7.11 -5.26
C GLN A 119 10.39 8.27 -5.41
N THR A 120 10.28 8.85 -6.62
CA THR A 120 9.32 9.92 -6.91
C THR A 120 7.88 9.46 -6.74
N ILE A 121 7.53 8.24 -7.19
CA ILE A 121 6.17 7.68 -7.01
C ILE A 121 5.81 7.55 -5.53
N GLY A 122 6.74 7.12 -4.69
CA GLY A 122 6.52 7.05 -3.24
C GLY A 122 6.25 8.42 -2.61
N ILE A 123 7.00 9.45 -3.03
CA ILE A 123 6.82 10.83 -2.53
C ILE A 123 5.49 11.41 -2.99
N VAL A 124 5.18 11.30 -4.30
CA VAL A 124 3.94 11.82 -4.88
C VAL A 124 2.73 11.08 -4.29
N GLY A 125 2.80 9.76 -4.15
CA GLY A 125 1.75 8.97 -3.50
C GLY A 125 1.49 9.41 -2.06
N GLY A 126 2.56 9.61 -1.27
CA GLY A 126 2.44 10.13 0.09
C GLY A 126 1.80 11.52 0.16
N LEU A 127 2.17 12.41 -0.76
CA LEU A 127 1.60 13.77 -0.83
C LEU A 127 0.11 13.75 -1.21
N VAL A 128 -0.25 13.01 -2.26
CA VAL A 128 -1.64 12.92 -2.73
C VAL A 128 -2.54 12.32 -1.67
N ILE A 129 -2.09 11.25 -0.98
CA ILE A 129 -2.83 10.66 0.14
C ILE A 129 -2.96 11.67 1.30
N GLY A 130 -1.89 12.42 1.60
CA GLY A 130 -1.90 13.44 2.63
C GLY A 130 -2.88 14.57 2.34
N GLN A 131 -2.92 15.05 1.09
CA GLN A 131 -3.89 16.06 0.65
C GLN A 131 -5.32 15.53 0.71
N ALA A 132 -5.57 14.31 0.22
CA ALA A 132 -6.88 13.68 0.32
C ALA A 132 -7.35 13.52 1.77
N ALA A 133 -6.45 13.21 2.71
CA ALA A 133 -6.79 13.10 4.13
C ALA A 133 -7.19 14.45 4.76
N VAL A 134 -6.59 15.55 4.30
CA VAL A 134 -6.96 16.92 4.71
C VAL A 134 -8.31 17.32 4.11
N GLU A 135 -8.52 17.06 2.82
CA GLU A 135 -9.78 17.34 2.13
C GLU A 135 -10.95 16.53 2.70
N ALA A 136 -10.71 15.27 3.09
CA ALA A 136 -11.70 14.41 3.74
C ALA A 136 -11.96 14.78 5.21
N GLY A 137 -11.27 15.79 5.76
CA GLY A 137 -11.43 16.23 7.14
C GLY A 137 -10.92 15.24 8.21
N ILE A 138 -10.13 14.25 7.80
CA ILE A 138 -9.56 13.22 8.71
C ILE A 138 -8.35 13.79 9.45
N VAL A 139 -7.58 14.67 8.81
CA VAL A 139 -6.43 15.35 9.39
C VAL A 139 -6.66 16.85 9.33
N SER A 140 -6.51 17.54 10.46
CA SER A 140 -6.57 18.99 10.47
C SER A 140 -5.40 19.55 9.65
N PRO A 141 -5.63 20.48 8.71
CA PRO A 141 -4.52 21.23 8.16
C PRO A 141 -3.79 21.89 9.34
N VAL A 142 -2.49 21.65 9.44
CA VAL A 142 -1.65 22.25 10.49
C VAL A 142 -1.92 23.75 10.52
N GLN A 143 -2.23 24.26 11.71
CA GLN A 143 -2.67 25.62 11.98
C GLN A 143 -1.80 26.68 11.29
N GLY A 144 -2.46 27.49 10.45
CA GLY A 144 -1.89 28.66 9.77
C GLY A 144 -2.95 29.59 9.20
N ALA A 145 -4.10 29.74 9.86
CA ALA A 145 -5.10 30.76 9.55
C ALA A 145 -5.88 31.12 10.82
N ARG A 146 -5.20 31.82 11.73
CA ARG A 146 -5.86 32.75 12.66
C ARG A 146 -5.76 34.14 12.04
N SER A 147 -6.88 34.63 11.50
CA SER A 147 -7.38 36.01 11.39
C SER A 147 -8.13 36.20 10.08
#